data_AF-A0AAN8VVS7-F1
#
_entry.id   AF-A0AAN8VVS7-F1
#
_cell.length_a   1.000
_cell.length_b   1.000
_cell.length_c   1.000
_cell.angle_alpha   90.00
_cell.angle_beta   90.00
_cell.angle_gamma   90.00
#
_symmetry.space_group_name_H-M   'P 1'
#
loop_
_entity.id
_entity.type
_entity.pdbx_description
1 polymer ?
#
loop_
_entity_poly.entity_id
_entity_poly.type
_entity_poly.pdbx_seq_one_letter_code
_entity_poly.pdbx_strand_id
1 'polypeptide(L)'
;MTACAGKEIQYFQFGNHISLSDYVYSFHLEECCETFDGVLELLVRAGRSLPEAVMMTIPEAWQNDKNIDPKRGHFYEYFPILMEPWDGPALISSTLDRIGLHPGWFYVTSGRVIMASDVGMVDIPPEDVCRKGRLNPGMMLLVDFERHVVVDNEALKQQYSLARPYGEWLRRQKIELKDIVESVPESDWVVPTIPGVASVSNHDEDMENMSIHGLLALLKAFGAMYTKV
;
A
#
# COMPACT_ATOMS: atom_id res chain seq x y z
N MET A 1 0.14 12.86 -9.90
CA MET A 1 0.77 12.30 -11.13
C MET A 1 2.20 12.82 -11.23
N THR A 2 3.12 12.20 -10.50
CA THR A 2 4.56 12.37 -10.74
C THR A 2 5.09 10.99 -11.03
N ALA A 3 5.19 10.68 -12.33
CA ALA A 3 5.79 9.45 -12.81
C ALA A 3 7.26 9.43 -12.37
N CYS A 4 7.64 8.46 -11.54
CA CYS A 4 9.04 8.06 -11.42
C CYS A 4 9.44 7.35 -12.71
N ALA A 5 9.74 8.12 -13.75
CA ALA A 5 10.40 7.63 -14.95
C ALA A 5 11.86 7.33 -14.58
N GLY A 6 12.29 6.07 -14.67
CA GLY A 6 13.73 5.74 -14.65
C GLY A 6 14.18 4.48 -13.92
N LYS A 7 13.31 3.61 -13.40
CA LYS A 7 13.75 2.30 -12.88
C LYS A 7 13.40 1.20 -13.87
N GLU A 8 14.43 0.69 -14.55
CA GLU A 8 14.36 -0.48 -15.43
C GLU A 8 14.08 -1.72 -14.57
N ILE A 9 12.91 -2.34 -14.76
CA ILE A 9 12.52 -3.58 -14.08
C ILE A 9 13.07 -4.74 -14.91
N GLN A 10 14.24 -5.25 -14.57
CA GLN A 10 14.80 -6.45 -15.22
C GLN A 10 14.40 -7.71 -14.44
N TYR A 11 13.52 -8.53 -15.04
CA TYR A 11 13.20 -9.88 -14.55
C TYR A 11 13.91 -10.93 -15.41
N PHE A 12 14.79 -11.72 -14.79
CA PHE A 12 15.62 -12.75 -15.44
C PHE A 12 14.82 -13.87 -16.16
N GLN A 13 13.50 -13.93 -15.96
CA GLN A 13 12.61 -14.95 -16.56
C GLN A 13 12.06 -14.52 -17.92
N PHE A 14 12.00 -13.22 -18.20
CA PHE A 14 11.68 -12.69 -19.52
C PHE A 14 13.01 -12.42 -20.22
N GLY A 15 13.40 -13.25 -21.18
CA GLY A 15 14.54 -12.94 -22.06
C GLY A 15 14.33 -11.63 -22.84
N ASN A 16 15.20 -11.33 -23.79
CA ASN A 16 15.18 -10.11 -24.65
C ASN A 16 13.90 -9.91 -25.53
N HIS A 17 12.77 -10.55 -25.20
CA HIS A 17 11.57 -10.65 -26.01
C HIS A 17 10.39 -9.78 -25.57
N ILE A 18 10.50 -8.98 -24.50
CA ILE A 18 9.42 -8.07 -24.09
C ILE A 18 10.00 -6.67 -23.87
N SER A 19 9.65 -5.74 -24.75
CA SER A 19 9.79 -4.32 -24.45
C SER A 19 8.65 -3.92 -23.51
N LEU A 20 8.96 -3.67 -22.23
CA LEU A 20 7.97 -3.22 -21.23
C LEU A 20 7.31 -1.89 -21.62
N SER A 21 7.95 -1.09 -22.48
CA SER A 21 7.31 0.10 -23.06
C SER A 21 6.03 -0.27 -23.78
N ASP A 22 5.98 -1.38 -24.51
CA ASP A 22 4.87 -1.68 -25.40
C ASP A 22 3.69 -2.31 -24.64
N TYR A 23 3.96 -3.01 -23.53
CA TYR A 23 2.93 -3.63 -22.70
C TYR A 23 2.25 -2.63 -21.74
N VAL A 24 3.00 -1.65 -21.24
CA VAL A 24 2.48 -0.64 -20.29
C VAL A 24 1.98 0.62 -21.01
N TYR A 25 2.59 1.05 -22.13
CA TYR A 25 2.12 2.24 -22.88
C TYR A 25 0.99 1.96 -23.88
N SER A 26 0.71 0.71 -24.27
CA SER A 26 -0.44 0.41 -25.14
C SER A 26 -1.78 0.43 -24.40
N PHE A 27 -1.78 0.68 -23.09
CA PHE A 27 -2.97 0.88 -22.29
C PHE A 27 -3.40 2.35 -22.32
N HIS A 28 -4.13 2.72 -23.37
CA HIS A 28 -4.99 3.89 -23.37
C HIS A 28 -6.23 3.59 -22.51
N LEU A 29 -6.03 3.40 -21.20
CA LEU A 29 -7.10 2.96 -20.32
C LEU A 29 -7.71 4.11 -19.56
N GLU A 30 -8.98 4.34 -19.85
CA GLU A 30 -9.86 5.21 -19.08
C GLU A 30 -10.34 4.53 -17.78
N GLU A 31 -10.07 3.23 -17.58
CA GLU A 31 -10.55 2.45 -16.44
C GLU A 31 -9.42 1.90 -15.54
N CYS A 32 -9.46 2.24 -14.24
CA CYS A 32 -8.46 1.82 -13.24
C CYS A 32 -8.39 0.30 -13.03
N CYS A 33 -9.50 -0.42 -13.24
CA CYS A 33 -9.57 -1.87 -13.02
C CYS A 33 -8.69 -2.63 -14.03
N GLU A 34 -8.76 -2.26 -15.31
CA GLU A 34 -8.01 -2.90 -16.38
C GLU A 34 -6.50 -2.66 -16.22
N THR A 35 -6.11 -1.48 -15.73
CA THR A 35 -4.69 -1.19 -15.47
C THR A 35 -4.17 -2.00 -14.28
N PHE A 36 -4.99 -2.17 -13.24
CA PHE A 36 -4.61 -3.01 -12.09
C PHE A 36 -4.44 -4.48 -12.48
N ASP A 37 -5.36 -5.02 -13.29
CA ASP A 37 -5.28 -6.40 -13.77
C ASP A 37 -3.99 -6.65 -14.57
N GLY A 38 -3.63 -5.73 -15.48
CA GLY A 38 -2.38 -5.82 -16.23
C GLY A 38 -1.12 -5.83 -15.35
N VAL A 39 -1.09 -5.00 -14.28
CA VAL A 39 0.01 -5.00 -13.31
C VAL A 39 0.05 -6.30 -12.51
N LEU A 40 -1.11 -6.80 -12.08
CA LEU A 40 -1.18 -8.04 -11.33
C LEU A 40 -0.73 -9.24 -12.16
N GLU A 41 -1.17 -9.32 -13.42
CA GLU A 41 -0.74 -10.34 -14.37
C GLU A 41 0.78 -10.28 -14.59
N LEU A 42 1.35 -9.09 -14.76
CA LEU A 42 2.79 -8.92 -14.91
C LEU A 42 3.55 -9.45 -13.69
N LEU A 43 3.11 -9.13 -12.47
CA LEU A 43 3.74 -9.60 -11.24
C LEU A 43 3.68 -11.12 -11.11
N VAL A 44 2.54 -11.73 -11.46
CA VAL A 44 2.38 -13.18 -11.43
C VAL A 44 3.26 -13.86 -12.47
N ARG A 45 3.28 -13.37 -13.72
CA ARG A 45 4.15 -13.89 -14.77
C ARG A 45 5.64 -13.67 -14.48
N ALA A 46 5.98 -12.65 -13.70
CA ALA A 46 7.33 -12.40 -13.20
C ALA A 46 7.77 -13.33 -12.05
N GLY A 47 6.90 -14.27 -11.64
CA GLY A 47 7.21 -15.33 -10.69
C GLY A 47 6.75 -15.08 -9.26
N ARG A 48 5.93 -14.06 -9.01
CA ARG A 48 5.24 -13.87 -7.72
C ARG A 48 3.98 -14.73 -7.67
N SER A 49 3.60 -15.20 -6.50
CA SER A 49 2.28 -15.83 -6.34
C SER A 49 1.19 -14.75 -6.39
N LEU A 50 -0.04 -15.13 -6.77
CA LEU A 50 -1.17 -14.21 -6.76
C LEU A 50 -1.39 -13.55 -5.38
N PRO A 51 -1.36 -14.29 -4.25
CA PRO A 51 -1.52 -13.66 -2.93
C PRO A 51 -0.38 -12.69 -2.60
N GLU A 52 0.86 -13.01 -2.97
CA GLU A 52 2.00 -12.12 -2.77
C GLU A 52 1.83 -10.83 -3.58
N ALA A 53 1.47 -10.96 -4.87
CA ALA A 53 1.26 -9.81 -5.75
C ALA A 53 0.14 -8.90 -5.22
N VAL A 54 -0.98 -9.47 -4.74
CA VAL A 54 -2.06 -8.69 -4.10
C VAL A 54 -1.59 -8.03 -2.81
N MET A 55 -0.84 -8.72 -1.95
CA MET A 55 -0.29 -8.12 -0.71
C MET A 55 0.70 -6.98 -1.01
N MET A 56 1.41 -7.05 -2.13
CA MET A 56 2.34 -6.01 -2.59
C MET A 56 1.60 -4.77 -3.10
N THR A 57 0.53 -4.96 -3.88
CA THR A 57 -0.21 -3.85 -4.52
C THR A 57 -1.26 -3.24 -3.60
N ILE A 58 -1.94 -4.04 -2.78
CA ILE A 58 -2.99 -3.62 -1.85
C ILE A 58 -2.59 -4.06 -0.42
N PRO A 59 -1.67 -3.31 0.23
CA PRO A 59 -1.23 -3.65 1.58
C PRO A 59 -2.33 -3.34 2.61
N GLU A 60 -2.37 -4.13 3.69
CA GLU A 60 -3.27 -3.84 4.81
C GLU A 60 -2.85 -2.56 5.55
N ALA A 61 -3.75 -2.02 6.38
CA ALA A 61 -3.44 -0.85 7.19
C ALA A 61 -2.47 -1.23 8.34
N TRP A 62 -1.16 -1.00 8.12
CA TRP A 62 -0.11 -1.43 9.05
C TRP A 62 0.54 -0.30 9.86
N GLN A 63 0.58 0.94 9.32
CA GLN A 63 1.40 2.04 9.85
C GLN A 63 1.04 2.46 11.30
N ASN A 64 -0.22 2.34 11.69
CA ASN A 64 -0.72 2.74 13.01
C ASN A 64 -1.17 1.54 13.86
N ASP A 65 -0.96 0.31 13.39
CA ASP A 65 -1.33 -0.89 14.13
C ASP A 65 -0.23 -1.26 15.13
N LYS A 66 -0.55 -1.15 16.43
CA LYS A 66 0.39 -1.50 17.52
C LYS A 66 0.54 -3.00 17.74
N ASN A 67 -0.39 -3.80 17.21
CA ASN A 67 -0.42 -5.26 17.39
C ASN A 67 0.17 -6.01 16.19
N ILE A 68 0.68 -5.29 15.19
CA ILE A 68 1.24 -5.92 14.00
C ILE A 68 2.53 -6.67 14.34
N ASP A 69 2.69 -7.88 13.78
CA ASP A 69 3.95 -8.60 13.88
C ASP A 69 5.08 -7.77 13.22
N PRO A 70 6.24 -7.59 13.87
CA PRO A 70 7.31 -6.75 13.33
C PRO A 70 7.82 -7.20 11.96
N LYS A 71 7.84 -8.50 11.66
CA LYS A 71 8.27 -9.00 10.35
C LYS A 71 7.24 -8.69 9.28
N ARG A 72 5.95 -8.75 9.62
CA ARG A 72 4.86 -8.28 8.76
C ARG A 72 4.94 -6.77 8.53
N GLY A 73 5.26 -5.99 9.57
CA GLY A 73 5.55 -4.56 9.44
C GLY A 73 6.69 -4.29 8.45
N HIS A 74 7.84 -4.98 8.59
CA HIS A 74 8.96 -4.84 7.66
C HIS A 74 8.62 -5.26 6.22
N PHE A 75 7.79 -6.29 6.04
CA PHE A 75 7.29 -6.69 4.73
C PHE A 75 6.54 -5.53 4.08
N TYR A 76 5.57 -4.94 4.78
CA TYR A 76 4.77 -3.83 4.25
C TYR A 76 5.50 -2.49 4.18
N GLU A 77 6.59 -2.31 4.91
CA GLU A 77 7.48 -1.16 4.77
C GLU A 77 8.38 -1.28 3.53
N TYR A 78 8.75 -2.50 3.15
CA TYR A 78 9.66 -2.74 2.04
C TYR A 78 9.03 -2.52 0.66
N PHE A 79 7.81 -3.01 0.43
CA PHE A 79 7.19 -2.97 -0.91
C PHE A 79 6.82 -1.59 -1.46
N PRO A 80 6.38 -0.61 -0.63
CA PRO A 80 6.15 0.76 -1.07
C PRO A 80 7.38 1.44 -1.72
N ILE A 81 8.60 0.95 -1.43
CA ILE A 81 9.85 1.42 -2.03
C ILE A 81 9.95 0.99 -3.52
N LEU A 82 9.30 -0.12 -3.87
CA LEU A 82 9.30 -0.70 -5.21
C LEU A 82 8.12 -0.22 -6.06
N MET A 83 6.94 -0.09 -5.46
CA MET A 83 5.71 0.30 -6.13
C MET A 83 4.79 1.04 -5.16
N GLU A 84 4.15 2.11 -5.63
CA GLU A 84 3.12 2.80 -4.86
C GLU A 84 1.93 1.85 -4.59
N PRO A 85 1.38 1.81 -3.37
CA PRO A 85 0.18 1.04 -3.10
C PRO A 85 -0.99 1.57 -3.92
N TRP A 86 -1.78 0.65 -4.45
CA TRP A 86 -3.01 0.96 -5.14
C TRP A 86 -4.11 1.14 -4.10
N ASP A 87 -4.44 2.39 -3.81
CA ASP A 87 -5.47 2.77 -2.83
C ASP A 87 -6.76 3.20 -3.53
N GLY A 88 -7.90 2.72 -3.04
CA GLY A 88 -9.22 2.89 -3.63
C GLY A 88 -10.18 1.75 -3.23
N PRO A 89 -11.51 1.98 -3.28
CA PRO A 89 -12.47 0.97 -2.88
C PRO A 89 -12.43 -0.22 -3.86
N ALA A 90 -11.87 -1.34 -3.43
CA ALA A 90 -11.60 -2.48 -4.29
C ALA A 90 -11.96 -3.80 -3.60
N LEU A 91 -12.69 -4.64 -4.33
CA LEU A 91 -12.93 -6.03 -3.96
C LEU A 91 -12.34 -6.90 -5.07
N ILE A 92 -11.13 -7.40 -4.87
CA ILE A 92 -10.40 -8.12 -5.91
C ILE A 92 -10.18 -9.55 -5.45
N SER A 93 -10.76 -10.49 -6.19
CA SER A 93 -10.58 -11.94 -5.99
C SER A 93 -10.52 -12.35 -4.51
N SER A 94 -11.55 -11.99 -3.74
CA SER A 94 -11.70 -12.35 -2.33
C SER A 94 -10.76 -11.65 -1.32
N THR A 95 -10.13 -10.55 -1.71
CA THR A 95 -9.40 -9.63 -0.82
C THR A 95 -10.10 -8.28 -0.76
N LEU A 96 -10.22 -7.75 0.45
CA LEU A 96 -10.81 -6.43 0.70
C LEU A 96 -9.71 -5.36 0.69
N ASP A 97 -10.06 -4.17 0.18
CA ASP A 97 -9.20 -2.99 0.22
C ASP A 97 -8.75 -2.62 1.65
N ARG A 98 -7.73 -1.75 1.71
CA ARG A 98 -7.10 -1.27 2.94
C ARG A 98 -8.07 -0.61 3.91
N ILE A 99 -9.14 0.02 3.41
CA ILE A 99 -10.13 0.76 4.22
C ILE A 99 -11.35 -0.13 4.51
N GLY A 100 -11.57 -1.15 3.67
CA GLY A 100 -12.68 -2.08 3.75
C GLY A 100 -14.01 -1.42 3.41
N LEU A 101 -14.01 -0.55 2.40
CA LEU A 101 -15.16 0.27 2.01
C LEU A 101 -16.26 -0.57 1.35
N HIS A 102 -15.93 -1.74 0.80
CA HIS A 102 -16.93 -2.68 0.29
C HIS A 102 -17.33 -3.73 1.34
N PRO A 103 -18.63 -3.97 1.57
CA PRO A 103 -19.06 -5.10 2.36
C PRO A 103 -18.73 -6.39 1.60
N GLY A 104 -18.03 -7.31 2.27
CA GLY A 104 -17.75 -8.64 1.77
C GLY A 104 -18.11 -9.66 2.83
N TRP A 105 -19.09 -10.51 2.55
CA TRP A 105 -19.51 -11.62 3.39
C TRP A 105 -19.02 -12.92 2.79
N PHE A 106 -18.63 -13.86 3.65
CA PHE A 106 -18.28 -15.20 3.21
C PHE A 106 -18.94 -16.28 4.07
N TYR A 107 -19.24 -17.39 3.40
CA TYR A 107 -19.77 -18.61 3.96
C TYR A 107 -18.88 -19.77 3.51
N VAL A 108 -18.39 -20.55 4.47
CA VAL A 108 -17.70 -21.81 4.22
C VAL A 108 -18.66 -22.91 4.63
N THR A 109 -19.00 -23.77 3.68
CA THR A 109 -19.84 -24.94 3.91
C THR A 109 -19.02 -26.23 3.79
N SER A 110 -19.67 -27.38 3.94
CA SER A 110 -18.99 -28.68 3.85
C SER A 110 -18.31 -28.97 2.51
N GLY A 111 -18.69 -28.25 1.44
CA GLY A 111 -18.11 -28.46 0.10
C GLY A 111 -17.97 -27.21 -0.76
N ARG A 112 -18.30 -26.01 -0.26
CA ARG A 112 -18.25 -24.78 -1.04
C ARG A 112 -17.75 -23.60 -0.20
N VAL A 113 -17.13 -22.65 -0.88
CA VAL A 113 -16.84 -21.33 -0.32
C VAL A 113 -17.61 -20.33 -1.16
N ILE A 114 -18.48 -19.56 -0.50
CA ILE A 114 -19.34 -18.56 -1.13
C ILE A 114 -18.92 -17.21 -0.56
N MET A 115 -18.68 -16.25 -1.45
CA MET A 115 -18.39 -14.87 -1.10
C MET A 115 -19.35 -13.97 -1.87
N ALA A 116 -19.95 -13.01 -1.18
CA ALA A 116 -20.92 -12.08 -1.75
C ALA A 116 -20.79 -10.70 -1.11
N SER A 117 -21.28 -9.67 -1.80
CA SER A 117 -21.31 -8.30 -1.26
C SER A 117 -22.34 -8.13 -0.13
N ASP A 118 -23.34 -9.01 -0.06
CA ASP A 118 -24.40 -8.97 0.95
C ASP A 118 -24.77 -10.37 1.46
N VAL A 119 -25.45 -10.42 2.59
CA VAL A 119 -25.99 -11.65 3.17
C VAL A 119 -27.29 -12.06 2.49
N GLY A 120 -27.51 -13.37 2.34
CA GLY A 120 -28.77 -13.90 1.80
C GLY A 120 -28.88 -13.88 0.27
N MET A 121 -27.79 -13.59 -0.45
CA MET A 121 -27.74 -13.67 -1.92
C MET A 121 -27.81 -15.12 -2.44
N VAL A 122 -27.44 -16.08 -1.61
CA VAL A 122 -27.50 -17.52 -1.92
C VAL A 122 -28.19 -18.21 -0.75
N ASP A 123 -29.21 -19.02 -1.06
CA ASP A 123 -29.89 -19.85 -0.08
C ASP A 123 -28.97 -21.01 0.35
N ILE A 124 -28.59 -21.01 1.62
CA ILE A 124 -27.72 -22.03 2.22
C ILE A 124 -28.43 -22.58 3.46
N PRO A 125 -28.67 -23.90 3.54
CA PRO A 125 -29.23 -24.52 4.73
C PRO A 125 -28.34 -24.22 5.95
N PRO A 126 -28.88 -23.74 7.09
CA PRO A 126 -28.10 -23.39 8.27
C PRO A 126 -27.21 -24.53 8.78
N GLU A 127 -27.66 -25.77 8.63
CA GLU A 127 -26.94 -26.99 9.00
C GLU A 127 -25.67 -27.25 8.17
N ASP A 128 -25.55 -26.68 6.97
CA ASP A 128 -24.37 -26.83 6.10
C ASP A 128 -23.34 -25.71 6.32
N VAL A 129 -23.64 -24.69 7.13
CA VAL A 129 -22.73 -23.56 7.37
C VAL A 129 -21.69 -23.93 8.43
N CYS A 130 -20.47 -24.22 8.01
CA CYS A 130 -19.35 -24.47 8.93
C CYS A 130 -18.78 -23.17 9.52
N ARG A 131 -18.67 -22.12 8.69
CA ARG A 131 -18.16 -20.81 9.12
C ARG A 131 -18.84 -19.70 8.32
N LYS A 132 -19.24 -18.64 9.01
CA LYS A 132 -19.75 -17.40 8.42
C LYS A 132 -18.91 -16.24 8.96
N GLY A 133 -18.55 -15.30 8.10
CA GLY A 133 -17.80 -14.11 8.51
C GLY A 133 -17.96 -12.94 7.55
N ARG A 134 -17.49 -11.79 8.01
CA ARG A 134 -17.29 -10.60 7.20
C ARG A 134 -15.80 -10.45 6.94
N LEU A 135 -15.43 -10.03 5.73
CA LEU A 135 -14.09 -9.59 5.43
C LEU A 135 -13.82 -8.27 6.14
N ASN A 136 -12.78 -8.26 6.95
CA ASN A 136 -12.28 -7.06 7.60
C ASN A 136 -11.26 -6.36 6.68
N PRO A 137 -10.99 -5.06 6.89
CA PRO A 137 -9.97 -4.34 6.12
C PRO A 137 -8.64 -5.10 6.11
N GLY A 138 -8.06 -5.29 4.92
CA GLY A 138 -6.81 -6.04 4.73
C GLY A 138 -6.90 -7.56 4.93
N MET A 139 -8.07 -8.14 5.22
CA MET A 139 -8.24 -9.60 5.29
C MET A 139 -8.26 -10.21 3.88
N MET A 140 -7.55 -11.32 3.70
CA MET A 140 -7.58 -12.12 2.48
C MET A 140 -8.30 -13.44 2.73
N LEU A 141 -9.26 -13.78 1.86
CA LEU A 141 -9.86 -15.12 1.81
C LEU A 141 -9.28 -15.87 0.62
N LEU A 142 -8.33 -16.75 0.89
CA LEU A 142 -7.70 -17.59 -0.14
C LEU A 142 -8.21 -19.03 -0.04
N VAL A 143 -8.62 -19.58 -1.17
CA VAL A 143 -9.01 -20.99 -1.30
C VAL A 143 -7.94 -21.71 -2.10
N ASP A 144 -7.30 -22.70 -1.48
CA ASP A 144 -6.37 -23.60 -2.17
C ASP A 144 -7.17 -24.76 -2.75
N PHE A 145 -7.33 -24.76 -4.07
CA PHE A 145 -8.08 -25.78 -4.80
C PHE A 145 -7.35 -27.12 -4.90
N GLU A 146 -6.03 -27.15 -4.78
CA GLU A 146 -5.25 -28.39 -4.82
C GLU A 146 -5.33 -29.12 -3.48
N ARG A 147 -5.28 -28.36 -2.38
CA ARG A 147 -5.36 -28.89 -1.02
C ARG A 147 -6.78 -28.97 -0.48
N HIS A 148 -7.75 -28.39 -1.19
CA HIS A 148 -9.15 -28.28 -0.79
C HIS A 148 -9.35 -27.63 0.59
N VAL A 149 -8.57 -26.58 0.89
CA VAL A 149 -8.63 -25.88 2.18
C VAL A 149 -8.77 -24.37 1.99
N VAL A 150 -9.49 -23.73 2.90
CA VAL A 150 -9.44 -22.27 3.07
C VAL A 150 -8.19 -21.96 3.86
N VAL A 151 -7.29 -21.17 3.27
CA VAL A 151 -6.03 -20.81 3.91
C VAL A 151 -6.28 -19.76 4.97
N ASP A 152 -5.67 -19.95 6.14
CA ASP A 152 -5.75 -18.97 7.21
C ASP A 152 -5.02 -17.67 6.85
N ASN A 153 -5.69 -16.53 7.07
CA ASN A 153 -5.18 -15.22 6.70
C ASN A 153 -3.87 -14.86 7.42
N GLU A 154 -3.76 -15.17 8.71
CA GLU A 154 -2.55 -14.86 9.48
C GLU A 154 -1.39 -15.76 9.06
N ALA A 155 -1.64 -17.06 8.89
CA ALA A 155 -0.65 -17.99 8.38
C ALA A 155 -0.15 -17.61 6.97
N LEU A 156 -1.05 -17.20 6.08
CA LEU A 156 -0.73 -16.73 4.73
C LEU A 156 0.20 -15.51 4.78
N LYS A 157 -0.17 -14.48 5.56
CA LYS A 157 0.63 -13.26 5.69
C LYS A 157 1.98 -13.53 6.34
N GLN A 158 2.01 -14.40 7.34
CA GLN A 158 3.25 -14.80 8.01
C GLN A 158 4.20 -15.52 7.05
N GLN A 159 3.69 -16.41 6.19
CA GLN A 159 4.48 -17.09 5.17
C GLN A 159 5.23 -16.09 4.28
N TYR A 160 4.54 -15.07 3.74
CA TYR A 160 5.16 -14.08 2.86
C TYR A 160 6.07 -13.11 3.62
N SER A 161 5.68 -12.71 4.84
CA SER A 161 6.50 -11.84 5.69
C SER A 161 7.83 -12.49 6.10
N LEU A 162 7.88 -13.82 6.14
CA LEU A 162 9.07 -14.61 6.43
C LEU A 162 9.84 -15.07 5.20
N ALA A 163 9.31 -14.88 4.00
CA ALA A 163 9.91 -15.41 2.78
C ALA A 163 11.31 -14.82 2.51
N ARG A 164 11.57 -13.60 2.99
CA ARG A 164 12.82 -12.87 2.77
C ARG A 164 13.18 -12.04 4.02
N PRO A 165 14.46 -11.70 4.25
CA PRO A 165 14.90 -10.94 5.42
C PRO A 165 14.64 -9.42 5.27
N TYR A 166 13.38 -9.02 5.07
CA TYR A 166 12.99 -7.63 4.78
C TYR A 166 13.54 -6.62 5.80
N GLY A 167 13.47 -6.95 7.09
CA GLY A 167 13.98 -6.09 8.16
C GLY A 167 15.50 -5.90 8.12
N GLU A 168 16.27 -6.86 7.58
CA GLU A 168 17.71 -6.66 7.37
C GLU A 168 17.98 -5.70 6.21
N TRP A 169 17.24 -5.85 5.12
CA TRP A 169 17.37 -4.98 3.95
C TRP A 169 17.03 -3.53 4.29
N LEU A 170 15.91 -3.32 4.98
CA LEU A 170 15.53 -2.00 5.47
C LEU A 170 16.62 -1.38 6.33
N ARG A 171 17.13 -2.10 7.34
CA ARG A 171 18.18 -1.58 8.23
C ARG A 171 19.47 -1.22 7.49
N ARG A 172 19.82 -1.96 6.43
CA ARG A 172 21.09 -1.78 5.70
C ARG A 172 21.01 -0.70 4.62
N GLN A 173 19.82 -0.44 4.07
CA GLN A 173 19.66 0.32 2.83
C GLN A 173 18.72 1.53 2.96
N LYS A 174 17.87 1.57 3.99
CA LYS A 174 16.99 2.71 4.26
C LYS A 174 17.80 3.81 4.94
N ILE A 175 17.72 5.02 4.38
CA ILE A 175 18.26 6.24 4.97
C ILE A 175 17.08 7.19 5.17
N GLU A 176 16.92 7.73 6.37
CA GLU A 176 15.88 8.72 6.62
C GLU A 176 16.44 10.13 6.45
N LEU A 177 15.63 11.06 5.95
CA LEU A 177 16.08 12.44 5.73
C LEU A 177 16.58 13.10 7.02
N LYS A 178 16.01 12.74 8.18
CA LYS A 178 16.46 13.20 9.50
C LYS A 178 17.94 12.84 9.74
N ASP A 179 18.37 11.65 9.34
CA ASP A 179 19.74 11.17 9.57
C ASP A 179 20.72 11.97 8.71
N ILE A 180 20.27 12.43 7.53
CA ILE A 180 21.06 13.31 6.65
C ILE A 180 21.13 14.72 7.25
N VAL A 181 20.01 15.28 7.69
CA VAL A 181 19.97 16.63 8.28
C VAL A 181 20.82 16.71 9.55
N GLU A 182 20.72 15.71 10.43
CA GLU A 182 21.51 15.63 11.66
C GLU A 182 23.02 15.44 11.40
N SER A 183 23.39 14.91 10.23
CA SER A 183 24.80 14.75 9.84
C SER A 183 25.48 16.06 9.41
N VAL A 184 24.70 17.09 9.11
CA VAL A 184 25.20 18.41 8.68
C VAL A 184 25.16 19.38 9.86
N PRO A 185 26.29 19.95 10.29
CA PRO A 185 26.32 20.96 11.35
C PRO A 185 25.43 22.15 10.99
N GLU A 186 24.70 22.69 11.96
CA GLU A 186 23.82 23.87 11.75
C GLU A 186 24.58 25.08 11.19
N SER A 187 25.89 25.18 11.44
CA SER A 187 26.74 26.24 10.88
C SER A 187 26.84 26.24 9.36
N ASP A 188 26.60 25.08 8.74
CA ASP A 188 26.77 24.85 7.31
C ASP A 188 25.43 24.92 6.57
N TRP A 189 24.34 25.22 7.27
CA TRP A 189 23.02 25.37 6.67
C TRP A 189 22.95 26.63 5.83
N VAL A 190 22.90 26.46 4.51
CA VAL A 190 22.65 27.55 3.57
C VAL A 190 21.16 27.59 3.25
N VAL A 191 20.50 28.68 3.63
CA VAL A 191 19.11 28.91 3.22
C VAL A 191 19.10 29.21 1.71
N PRO A 192 18.42 28.41 0.88
CA PRO A 192 18.35 28.69 -0.54
C PRO A 192 17.60 30.00 -0.77
N THR A 193 18.17 30.91 -1.57
CA THR A 193 17.48 32.13 -1.98
C THR A 193 16.37 31.75 -2.96
N ILE A 194 15.11 31.86 -2.55
CA ILE A 194 13.95 31.65 -3.42
C ILE A 194 13.78 32.90 -4.29
N PRO A 195 13.89 32.81 -5.63
CA PRO A 195 13.67 33.96 -6.50
C PRO A 195 12.29 34.56 -6.28
N GLY A 196 12.22 35.87 -6.01
CA GLY A 196 10.96 36.60 -5.77
C GLY A 196 10.51 36.72 -4.31
N VAL A 197 11.26 36.17 -3.35
CA VAL A 197 11.02 36.36 -1.91
C VAL A 197 12.06 37.33 -1.36
N ALA A 198 11.62 38.42 -0.72
CA ALA A 198 12.51 39.35 -0.04
C ALA A 198 13.23 38.66 1.12
N SER A 199 14.53 38.94 1.30
CA SER A 199 15.29 38.45 2.45
C SER A 199 14.67 38.98 3.73
N VAL A 200 14.28 38.08 4.64
CA VAL A 200 13.75 38.45 5.96
C VAL A 200 14.86 39.19 6.72
N SER A 201 14.68 40.49 6.91
CA SER A 201 15.52 41.27 7.82
C SER A 201 14.91 41.19 9.22
N ASN A 202 15.74 41.02 10.26
CA ASN A 202 15.29 40.90 11.66
C ASN A 202 14.74 42.24 12.25
N HIS A 203 14.28 43.17 11.40
CA HIS A 203 13.77 44.49 11.77
C HIS A 203 12.40 44.79 11.13
N ASP A 204 11.51 43.80 11.09
CA ASP A 204 10.09 44.04 10.81
C ASP A 204 9.32 44.01 12.15
N GLU A 205 9.24 45.16 12.84
CA GLU A 205 8.36 45.36 14.00
C GLU A 205 6.89 45.47 13.60
N ASP A 206 6.62 45.74 12.31
CA ASP A 206 5.28 45.80 11.76
C ASP A 206 4.90 44.44 11.18
N MET A 207 3.91 43.80 11.80
CA MET A 207 3.26 42.54 11.37
C MET A 207 2.52 42.66 10.02
N GLU A 208 3.03 43.41 9.05
CA GLU A 208 2.45 43.51 7.71
C GLU A 208 2.99 42.44 6.77
N ASN A 209 4.18 41.89 7.04
CA ASN A 209 4.70 40.72 6.33
C ASN A 209 4.32 39.44 7.07
N MET A 210 3.24 38.79 6.63
CA MET A 210 2.96 37.39 6.98
C MET A 210 4.05 36.49 6.36
N SER A 211 5.19 36.42 7.02
CA SER A 211 6.25 35.47 6.75
C SER A 211 5.75 34.03 7.00
N ILE A 212 6.57 33.03 6.62
CA ILE A 212 6.27 31.59 6.69
C ILE A 212 5.63 31.15 8.02
N HIS A 213 5.91 31.84 9.13
CA HIS A 213 5.29 31.61 10.44
C HIS A 213 3.78 31.93 10.51
N GLY A 214 3.29 32.95 9.79
CA GLY A 214 1.85 33.30 9.71
C GLY A 214 1.05 32.26 8.92
N LEU A 215 1.64 31.74 7.83
CA LEU A 215 1.07 30.62 7.05
C LEU A 215 1.12 29.29 7.83
N LEU A 216 2.19 29.02 8.58
CA LEU A 216 2.29 27.85 9.46
C LEU A 216 1.31 27.92 10.63
N ALA A 217 1.00 29.09 11.16
CA ALA A 217 -0.01 29.27 12.19
C ALA A 217 -1.42 28.95 11.67
N LEU A 218 -1.76 29.42 10.47
CA LEU A 218 -3.00 29.07 9.77
C LEU A 218 -3.05 27.56 9.44
N LEU A 219 -1.98 26.97 8.93
CA LEU A 219 -1.92 25.54 8.62
C LEU A 219 -1.98 24.65 9.89
N LYS A 220 -1.35 25.07 11.00
CA LYS A 220 -1.47 24.39 12.30
C LYS A 220 -2.88 24.55 12.91
N ALA A 221 -3.52 25.69 12.72
CA ALA A 221 -4.91 25.91 13.16
C ALA A 221 -5.90 25.03 12.36
N PHE A 222 -5.67 24.85 11.05
CA PHE A 222 -6.44 23.90 10.24
C PHE A 222 -6.12 22.44 10.56
N GLY A 223 -4.86 22.09 10.83
CA GLY A 223 -4.44 20.74 11.21
C GLY A 223 -4.97 20.29 12.57
N ALA A 224 -5.08 21.20 13.55
CA ALA A 224 -5.63 20.91 14.87
C ALA A 224 -7.15 20.67 14.86
N MET A 225 -7.85 21.05 13.78
CA MET A 225 -9.30 20.84 13.64
C MET A 225 -9.66 19.43 13.14
N TYR A 226 -8.69 18.65 12.64
CA TYR A 226 -8.90 17.29 12.12
C TYR A 226 -8.41 16.14 13.02
N THR A 227 -7.83 16.42 14.19
CA THR A 227 -7.36 15.38 15.14
C THR A 227 -8.20 15.28 16.42
N LYS A 228 -9.48 15.64 16.36
CA LYS A 228 -10.46 15.28 17.41
C LYS A 228 -11.82 14.96 16.80
N VAL A 229 -11.93 13.77 16.21
CA VAL A 229 -13.05 12.81 16.39
C VAL A 229 -12.46 11.42 16.31
#